data_AF-A0AAV2ZS08-F1
#
_entry.id   AF-A0AAV2ZS08-F1
#
_cell.length_a   1.000
_cell.length_b   1.000
_cell.length_c   1.000
_cell.angle_alpha   90.00
_cell.angle_beta   90.00
_cell.angle_gamma   90.00
#
_symmetry.space_group_name_H-M   'P 1'
#
loop_
_entity.id
_entity.type
_entity.pdbx_description
1 polymer ?
#
loop_
_entity_poly.entity_id
_entity_poly.type
_entity_poly.pdbx_seq_one_letter_code
_entity_poly.pdbx_strand_id
1 'polypeptide(L)'
;MAAMATQGRRGNARLPPEVNRVLYVRNLPFKISAEEMYDIFGKYGAIRQIRLGVNNDTRGTAFVVYEDIYDAKNAVDHLSGFNVCGRYLIVLYYQANKMQTRKGGDIEKQKQELEELKQKYGVE
;
A
#
# COMPACT_ATOMS: atom_id res chain seq x y z
N MET A 1 -0.20 11.28 40.48
CA MET A 1 0.33 10.27 39.53
C MET A 1 0.30 10.90 38.15
N ALA A 2 1.36 11.58 37.76
CA ALA A 2 2.53 11.05 37.05
C ALA A 2 2.39 11.38 35.56
N ALA A 3 3.25 12.29 35.11
CA ALA A 3 3.40 12.79 33.74
C ALA A 3 3.59 11.66 32.73
N MET A 4 3.26 11.91 31.45
CA MET A 4 4.22 11.85 30.33
C MET A 4 3.60 12.54 29.10
N ALA A 5 4.04 13.78 28.87
CA ALA A 5 4.01 14.37 27.55
C ALA A 5 5.22 13.81 26.79
N THR A 6 4.99 13.06 25.71
CA THR A 6 6.05 12.70 24.77
C THR A 6 5.89 13.56 23.51
N GLN A 7 6.51 14.73 23.53
CA GLN A 7 6.83 15.48 22.32
C GLN A 7 7.77 14.63 21.45
N GLY A 8 7.24 14.07 20.37
CA GLY A 8 8.06 13.70 19.22
C GLY A 8 8.20 14.90 18.30
N ARG A 9 9.14 15.81 18.57
CA ARG A 9 9.68 16.70 17.53
C ARG A 9 10.41 15.81 16.52
N ARG A 10 9.69 15.23 15.57
CA ARG A 10 10.28 14.49 14.46
C ARG A 10 10.92 15.52 13.54
N GLY A 11 12.23 15.68 13.73
CA GLY A 11 13.06 16.65 13.02
C GLY A 11 12.87 16.53 11.51
N ASN A 12 13.14 17.64 10.84
CA ASN A 12 13.06 17.83 9.39
C ASN A 12 14.19 17.05 8.68
N ALA A 13 14.35 15.76 8.96
CA ALA A 13 15.26 14.89 8.25
C ALA A 13 14.64 14.63 6.88
N ARG A 14 15.17 15.30 5.84
CA ARG A 14 14.75 15.11 4.45
C ARG A 14 14.96 13.63 4.12
N LEU A 15 13.87 12.87 4.11
CA LEU A 15 13.88 11.48 3.67
C LEU A 15 14.25 11.45 2.17
N PRO A 16 14.91 10.39 1.70
CA PRO A 16 15.22 10.22 0.29
C PRO A 16 13.96 10.43 -0.56
N PRO A 17 14.06 11.00 -1.77
CA PRO A 17 12.90 11.23 -2.64
C PRO A 17 12.17 9.94 -3.04
N GLU A 18 12.80 8.78 -2.81
CA GLU A 18 12.24 7.45 -3.04
C GLU A 18 11.34 6.95 -1.91
N VAL A 19 11.43 7.53 -0.71
CA VAL A 19 10.62 7.14 0.45
C VAL A 19 9.22 7.73 0.28
N ASN A 20 8.21 6.89 0.44
CA ASN A 20 6.82 7.28 0.32
C ASN A 20 6.02 6.72 1.50
N ARG A 21 4.94 7.42 1.86
CA ARG A 21 3.95 6.97 2.87
C ARG A 21 3.18 5.72 2.41
N VAL A 22 3.14 5.52 1.10
CA VAL A 22 2.51 4.37 0.48
C VAL A 22 3.57 3.30 0.24
N LEU A 23 3.30 2.11 0.75
CA LEU A 23 4.09 0.91 0.54
C LEU A 23 3.37 -0.04 -0.39
N TYR A 24 4.15 -0.71 -1.23
CA TYR A 24 3.72 -1.77 -2.12
C TYR A 24 4.29 -3.10 -1.64
N VAL A 25 3.38 -3.99 -1.25
CA VAL A 25 3.69 -5.31 -0.72
C VAL A 25 3.46 -6.35 -1.81
N ARG A 26 4.44 -7.23 -2.02
CA ARG A 26 4.39 -8.36 -2.96
C ARG A 26 4.67 -9.67 -2.24
N ASN A 27 4.32 -10.76 -2.92
CA ASN A 27 4.49 -12.13 -2.45
C ASN A 27 3.67 -12.45 -1.19
N LEU A 28 2.52 -11.81 -1.04
CA LEU A 28 1.59 -12.10 0.06
C LEU A 28 0.97 -13.49 -0.12
N PRO A 29 0.69 -14.21 0.99
CA PRO A 29 -0.09 -15.43 0.91
C PRO A 29 -1.51 -15.12 0.44
N PHE A 30 -2.05 -15.95 -0.46
CA PHE A 30 -3.41 -15.75 -1.01
C PHE A 30 -4.52 -15.83 0.04
N LYS A 31 -4.22 -16.39 1.21
CA LYS A 31 -5.14 -16.55 2.35
C LYS A 31 -5.03 -15.43 3.39
N ILE A 32 -4.18 -14.41 3.17
CA ILE A 32 -4.02 -13.35 4.17
C ILE A 32 -5.27 -12.48 4.26
N SER A 33 -5.76 -12.28 5.48
CA SER A 33 -6.89 -11.41 5.77
C SER A 33 -6.45 -9.95 5.94
N ALA A 34 -7.38 -9.02 5.73
CA ALA A 34 -7.13 -7.61 6.01
C ALA A 34 -6.77 -7.37 7.48
N GLU A 35 -7.39 -8.09 8.41
CA GLU A 35 -7.11 -8.02 9.85
C GLU A 35 -5.65 -8.38 10.18
N GLU A 36 -5.12 -9.45 9.59
CA GLU A 36 -3.70 -9.82 9.79
C GLU A 36 -2.76 -8.76 9.21
N MET A 37 -3.14 -8.13 8.09
CA MET A 37 -2.36 -7.01 7.55
C MET A 37 -2.37 -5.82 8.51
N TYR A 38 -3.51 -5.51 9.15
CA TYR A 38 -3.56 -4.49 10.19
C TYR A 38 -2.74 -4.86 11.43
N ASP A 39 -2.71 -6.13 11.86
CA ASP A 39 -1.88 -6.56 13.00
C ASP A 39 -0.38 -6.47 12.69
N ILE A 40 0.04 -6.93 11.50
CA ILE A 40 1.44 -6.93 11.09
C ILE A 40 1.95 -5.51 10.86
N PHE A 41 1.25 -4.73 10.03
CA PHE A 41 1.68 -3.38 9.66
C PHE A 41 1.38 -2.36 10.78
N GLY A 42 0.32 -2.56 11.57
CA GLY A 42 -0.09 -1.64 12.63
C GLY A 42 0.89 -1.57 13.80
N LYS A 43 1.74 -2.59 13.98
CA LYS A 43 2.84 -2.57 14.97
C LYS A 43 3.90 -1.52 14.69
N TYR A 44 4.03 -1.07 13.43
CA TYR A 44 5.06 -0.10 13.02
C TYR A 44 4.55 1.33 12.96
N GLY A 45 3.23 1.54 12.89
CA GLY A 45 2.62 2.86 12.93
C GLY A 45 1.15 2.88 12.51
N ALA A 46 0.57 4.08 12.51
CA ALA A 46 -0.83 4.28 12.18
C ALA A 46 -1.08 4.10 10.68
N ILE A 47 -1.96 3.15 10.34
CA ILE A 47 -2.34 2.85 8.97
C ILE A 47 -3.56 3.67 8.60
N ARG A 48 -3.45 4.44 7.52
CA ARG A 48 -4.56 5.19 6.92
C ARG A 48 -5.47 4.28 6.09
N GLN A 49 -4.89 3.42 5.26
CA GLN A 49 -5.66 2.54 4.38
C GLN A 49 -4.84 1.33 3.92
N ILE A 50 -5.47 0.16 3.86
CA ILE A 50 -4.93 -1.02 3.19
C ILE A 50 -5.80 -1.35 1.97
N ARG A 51 -5.17 -1.59 0.82
CA ARG A 51 -5.83 -2.08 -0.40
C ARG A 51 -5.20 -3.39 -0.83
N LEU A 52 -5.96 -4.46 -0.73
CA LEU A 52 -5.56 -5.79 -1.19
C LEU A 52 -5.87 -5.94 -2.68
N GLY A 53 -4.96 -6.56 -3.43
CA GLY A 53 -5.21 -6.96 -4.81
C GLY A 53 -6.15 -8.16 -4.87
N VAL A 54 -7.36 -7.95 -5.40
CA VAL A 54 -8.43 -8.97 -5.42
C VAL A 54 -8.48 -9.74 -6.75
N ASN A 55 -7.91 -9.19 -7.82
CA ASN A 55 -7.97 -9.79 -9.16
C ASN A 55 -6.95 -10.93 -9.29
N ASN A 56 -7.20 -11.89 -10.18
CA ASN A 56 -6.26 -13.00 -10.42
C ASN A 56 -4.85 -12.52 -10.80
N ASP A 57 -4.74 -11.39 -11.49
CA ASP A 57 -3.47 -10.79 -11.89
C ASP A 57 -2.76 -10.03 -10.74
N THR A 58 -3.52 -9.53 -9.77
CA THR A 58 -2.99 -8.74 -8.63
C THR A 58 -3.03 -9.49 -7.29
N ARG A 59 -3.46 -10.75 -7.30
CA ARG A 59 -3.51 -11.62 -6.13
C ARG A 59 -2.10 -11.81 -5.55
N GLY A 60 -1.97 -11.61 -4.24
CA GLY A 60 -0.67 -11.63 -3.56
C GLY A 60 0.07 -10.28 -3.59
N THR A 61 -0.59 -9.21 -4.01
CA THR A 61 -0.10 -7.84 -3.90
C THR A 61 -1.02 -6.99 -3.01
N ALA A 62 -0.46 -6.00 -2.34
CA ALA A 62 -1.22 -5.05 -1.54
C ALA A 62 -0.56 -3.67 -1.52
N PHE A 63 -1.37 -2.65 -1.27
CA PHE A 63 -0.92 -1.30 -1.00
C PHE A 63 -1.27 -0.94 0.43
N VAL A 64 -0.29 -0.51 1.20
CA VAL A 64 -0.47 -0.06 2.59
C VAL A 64 -0.12 1.42 2.64
N VAL A 65 -1.03 2.24 3.12
CA VAL A 65 -0.86 3.68 3.26
C VAL A 65 -0.74 4.00 4.74
N TYR A 66 0.41 4.50 5.17
CA TYR A 66 0.61 5.01 6.52
C TYR A 66 0.22 6.49 6.62
N GLU A 67 -0.10 6.93 7.84
CA GLU A 67 -0.27 8.36 8.12
C GLU A 67 1.05 9.12 8.04
N ASP A 68 2.11 8.53 8.62
CA ASP A 68 3.44 9.11 8.71
C ASP A 68 4.44 8.38 7.79
N ILE A 69 5.39 9.14 7.23
CA ILE A 69 6.40 8.64 6.30
C ILE A 69 7.56 7.91 7.00
N TYR A 70 7.88 8.28 8.24
CA TYR A 70 8.88 7.62 9.06
C TYR A 70 8.39 6.23 9.51
N ASP A 71 7.10 6.11 9.84
CA ASP A 71 6.47 4.84 10.19
C ASP A 71 6.51 3.88 8.97
N ALA A 72 6.20 4.40 7.77
CA ALA A 72 6.34 3.65 6.52
C ALA A 72 7.79 3.18 6.28
N LYS A 73 8.78 4.04 6.52
CA LYS A 73 10.20 3.68 6.41
C LYS A 73 10.55 2.54 7.37
N ASN A 74 10.12 2.65 8.62
CA ASN A 74 10.38 1.64 9.64
C ASN A 74 9.77 0.29 9.27
N ALA A 75 8.53 0.32 8.76
CA ALA A 75 7.85 -0.87 8.29
C ALA A 75 8.57 -1.55 7.11
N VAL A 76 9.09 -0.80 6.12
CA VAL A 76 9.85 -1.39 5.00
C VAL A 76 11.09 -2.13 5.51
N ASP A 77 11.85 -1.51 6.40
CA ASP A 77 13.12 -2.05 6.89
C ASP A 77 12.94 -3.39 7.63
N HIS A 78 11.85 -3.50 8.41
CA HIS A 78 11.59 -4.68 9.24
C HIS A 78 10.70 -5.74 8.57
N LEU A 79 9.77 -5.32 7.69
CA LEU A 79 8.83 -6.24 7.04
C LEU A 79 9.35 -6.77 5.70
N SER A 80 10.35 -6.12 5.10
CA SER A 80 10.99 -6.66 3.90
C SER A 80 11.77 -7.94 4.25
N GLY A 81 11.37 -9.06 3.67
CA GLY A 81 11.92 -10.38 4.00
C GLY A 81 11.26 -11.03 5.22
N PHE A 82 10.15 -10.50 5.73
CA PHE A 82 9.41 -11.14 6.80
C PHE A 82 8.69 -12.39 6.28
N ASN A 83 8.84 -13.53 6.98
CA ASN A 83 8.23 -14.78 6.58
C ASN A 83 6.79 -14.88 7.09
N VAL A 84 5.81 -14.85 6.19
CA VAL A 84 4.40 -15.06 6.50
C VAL A 84 3.91 -16.33 5.82
N CYS A 85 3.49 -17.32 6.63
CA CYS A 85 2.96 -18.59 6.15
C CYS A 85 3.89 -19.32 5.15
N GLY A 86 5.21 -19.23 5.36
CA GLY A 86 6.22 -19.85 4.50
C GLY A 86 6.57 -19.05 3.24
N ARG A 87 6.13 -17.78 3.15
CA ARG A 87 6.48 -16.86 2.05
C ARG A 87 7.13 -15.60 2.60
N TYR A 88 8.26 -15.24 2.01
CA TYR A 88 8.96 -14.00 2.32
C TYR A 88 8.27 -12.81 1.67
N LEU A 89 7.75 -11.88 2.48
CA LEU A 89 7.14 -10.66 1.99
C LEU A 89 8.18 -9.74 1.36
N ILE A 90 7.78 -9.08 0.29
CA ILE A 90 8.61 -8.07 -0.37
C ILE A 90 7.89 -6.74 -0.21
N VAL A 91 8.44 -5.85 0.60
CA VAL A 91 7.86 -4.52 0.85
C VAL A 91 8.72 -3.47 0.16
N LEU A 92 8.10 -2.66 -0.69
CA LEU A 92 8.76 -1.62 -1.48
C LEU A 92 8.05 -0.29 -1.29
N TYR A 93 8.77 0.81 -1.44
CA TYR A 93 8.11 2.12 -1.53
C TYR A 93 7.32 2.24 -2.83
N TYR A 94 6.17 2.90 -2.74
CA TYR A 94 5.37 3.20 -3.92
C TYR A 94 6.06 4.25 -4.79
N GLN A 95 6.49 3.84 -5.97
CA GLN A 95 7.04 4.74 -6.99
C GLN A 95 5.95 5.15 -7.98
N ALA A 96 5.45 6.38 -7.84
CA ALA A 96 4.41 6.94 -8.72
C ALA A 96 4.83 6.94 -10.20
N ASN A 97 6.09 7.25 -10.48
CA ASN A 97 6.64 7.31 -11.85
C ASN A 97 6.63 5.96 -12.59
N LYS A 98 6.78 4.83 -11.87
CA LYS A 98 6.72 3.48 -12.47
C LYS A 98 5.32 2.90 -12.52
N MET A 99 4.38 3.42 -11.73
CA MET A 99 2.99 2.94 -11.72
C MET A 99 2.11 3.69 -12.74
N GLN A 100 2.38 4.96 -13.02
CA GLN A 100 1.65 5.74 -14.04
C GLN A 100 1.78 5.15 -15.44
N THR A 101 2.96 4.62 -15.79
CA THR A 101 3.18 3.92 -17.06
C THR A 101 2.39 2.61 -17.19
N ARG A 102 1.99 1.98 -16.08
CA ARG A 102 1.12 0.79 -16.11
C ARG A 102 -0.36 1.16 -16.10
N LYS A 103 -0.78 2.10 -15.23
CA LYS A 103 -2.19 2.52 -15.12
C LYS A 103 -2.70 3.36 -16.28
N GLY A 104 -1.83 4.04 -17.04
CA GLY A 104 -2.24 4.87 -18.18
C GLY A 104 -2.95 4.06 -19.28
N GLY A 105 -2.59 2.79 -19.48
CA GLY A 105 -3.24 1.93 -20.47
C GLY A 105 -4.60 1.39 -20.03
N ASP A 106 -4.78 1.09 -18.74
CA ASP A 106 -5.98 0.43 -18.23
C ASP A 106 -7.15 1.41 -17.98
N ILE A 107 -6.85 2.64 -17.54
CA ILE A 107 -7.89 3.62 -17.18
C ILE A 107 -8.62 4.15 -18.42
N GLU A 108 -7.88 4.34 -19.52
CA GLU A 108 -8.43 4.84 -20.79
C GLU A 108 -9.33 3.79 -21.46
N LYS A 109 -8.91 2.52 -21.45
CA LYS A 109 -9.72 1.38 -21.89
C LYS A 109 -10.99 1.21 -21.06
N GLN A 110 -10.88 1.31 -19.73
CA GLN A 110 -12.02 1.12 -18.84
C GLN A 110 -13.03 2.27 -18.93
N LYS A 111 -12.59 3.49 -19.27
CA LYS A 111 -13.48 4.60 -19.62
C LYS A 111 -14.23 4.34 -20.93
N GLN A 112 -13.54 3.91 -21.98
CA GLN A 112 -14.15 3.62 -23.29
C GLN A 112 -15.17 2.48 -23.18
N GLU A 113 -14.83 1.40 -22.47
CA GLU A 113 -15.72 0.25 -22.31
C GLU A 113 -16.97 0.59 -21.48
N LEU A 114 -16.84 1.48 -20.49
CA LEU A 114 -17.97 1.99 -19.71
C LEU A 114 -18.86 2.93 -20.52
N GLU A 115 -18.25 3.76 -21.39
CA GLU A 115 -18.97 4.68 -22.28
C GLU A 115 -19.73 3.93 -23.38
N GLU A 116 -19.12 2.89 -23.97
CA GLU A 116 -19.79 1.97 -24.88
C GLU A 116 -20.92 1.19 -24.19
N LEU A 117 -20.73 0.72 -22.95
CA LEU A 117 -21.81 0.07 -22.20
C LEU A 117 -22.95 1.05 -21.88
N LYS A 118 -22.66 2.28 -21.48
CA LYS A 118 -23.67 3.32 -21.25
C LYS A 118 -24.46 3.63 -22.51
N GLN A 119 -23.78 3.71 -23.66
CA GLN A 119 -24.41 3.98 -24.95
C GLN A 119 -25.22 2.78 -25.47
N LYS A 120 -24.78 1.55 -25.18
CA LYS A 120 -25.47 0.32 -25.58
C LYS A 120 -26.72 0.02 -24.73
N TYR A 121 -26.71 0.39 -23.45
CA TYR A 121 -27.82 0.12 -22.52
C TYR A 121 -28.71 1.33 -22.21
N GLY A 122 -28.42 2.50 -22.80
CA GLY A 122 -29.30 3.67 -22.76
C GLY A 122 -29.59 4.16 -21.34
N VAL A 123 -28.58 4.13 -20.46
CA VAL A 123 -28.70 4.65 -19.09
C VAL A 123 -27.89 5.95 -19.02
N GLU A 124 -28.58 7.08 -19.12
CA GLU A 124 -28.04 8.42 -18.83
C GLU A 124 -27.89 8.63 -17.31
#